data_AF-A0A7K2C2M9-F1
#
_entry.id   AF-A0A7K2C2M9-F1
#
_cell.length_a   1.000
_cell.length_b   1.000
_cell.length_c   1.000
_cell.angle_alpha   90.00
_cell.angle_beta   90.00
_cell.angle_gamma   90.00
#
_symmetry.space_group_name_H-M   'P 1'
#
loop_
_entity.id
_entity.type
_entity.pdbx_description
1 polymer ?
#
loop_
_entity_poly.entity_id
_entity_poly.type
_entity_poly.pdbx_seq_one_letter_code
_entity_poly.pdbx_strand_id
1 'polypeptide(L)'
;MARRRRATRKKPQLPFGNKLVLNQWLLSLFKVTQFDDLVAPFRSGAHDGLDENNIHHLHHALKGIIVNADQLSEELLLEYDQNIVKHTQR
;
A
#
# COMPACT_ATOMS: atom_id res chain seq x y z
N MET A 1 11.22 38.26 -27.25
CA MET A 1 11.37 37.83 -25.84
C MET A 1 11.73 36.35 -25.81
N ALA A 2 12.92 35.98 -25.31
CA ALA A 2 13.39 34.59 -25.32
C ALA A 2 12.91 33.84 -24.06
N ARG A 3 12.09 32.79 -24.27
CA ARG A 3 11.56 31.93 -23.20
C ARG A 3 12.65 30.98 -22.70
N ARG A 4 13.22 31.27 -21.53
CA ARG A 4 14.23 30.43 -20.85
C ARG A 4 13.60 29.07 -20.52
N ARG A 5 14.02 28.00 -21.22
CA ARG A 5 13.64 26.62 -20.88
C ARG A 5 14.19 26.28 -19.49
N ARG A 6 13.30 26.05 -18.52
CA ARG A 6 13.65 25.51 -17.20
C ARG A 6 14.18 24.09 -17.41
N ALA A 7 15.47 23.89 -17.21
CA ALA A 7 16.05 22.54 -17.15
C ALA A 7 15.46 21.83 -15.92
N THR A 8 14.72 20.75 -16.14
CA THR A 8 14.24 19.88 -15.06
C THR A 8 15.45 19.22 -14.42
N ARG A 9 15.77 19.58 -13.17
CA ARG A 9 16.80 18.88 -12.38
C ARG A 9 16.41 17.40 -12.30
N LYS A 10 17.22 16.53 -12.91
CA LYS A 10 17.06 15.09 -12.74
C LYS A 10 17.25 14.77 -11.27
N LYS A 11 16.22 14.22 -10.63
CA LYS A 11 16.31 13.77 -9.24
C LYS A 11 17.43 12.72 -9.15
N PRO A 12 18.30 12.77 -8.12
CA PRO A 12 19.33 11.76 -7.96
C PRO A 12 18.65 10.39 -7.86
N GLN A 13 19.06 9.47 -8.74
CA GLN A 13 18.55 8.11 -8.73
C GLN A 13 19.32 7.33 -7.67
N LEU A 14 18.60 6.71 -6.74
CA LEU A 14 19.20 5.79 -5.78
C LEU A 14 19.87 4.62 -6.53
N PRO A 15 21.04 4.14 -6.06
CA PRO A 15 21.65 2.92 -6.57
C PRO A 15 20.68 1.74 -6.53
N PHE A 16 20.77 0.84 -7.51
CA PHE A 16 19.88 -0.32 -7.61
C PHE A 16 19.91 -1.20 -6.35
N GLY A 17 21.10 -1.46 -5.79
CA GLY A 17 21.23 -2.24 -4.56
C GLY A 17 20.42 -1.67 -3.40
N ASN A 18 20.40 -0.35 -3.23
CA ASN A 18 19.62 0.30 -2.18
C ASN A 18 18.12 0.11 -2.39
N LYS A 19 17.65 0.17 -3.65
CA LYS A 19 16.25 -0.10 -4.00
C LYS A 19 15.89 -1.55 -3.69
N LEU A 20 16.79 -2.49 -3.98
CA LEU A 20 16.59 -3.91 -3.74
C LEU A 20 16.51 -4.23 -2.24
N VAL A 21 17.46 -3.72 -1.45
CA VAL A 21 17.46 -3.90 0.02
C VAL A 21 16.20 -3.31 0.64
N LEU A 22 15.79 -2.11 0.21
CA LEU A 22 14.56 -1.48 0.68
C LEU A 22 13.33 -2.33 0.33
N ASN A 23 13.25 -2.85 -0.91
CA ASN A 23 12.17 -3.72 -1.32
C ASN A 23 12.11 -5.00 -0.48
N GLN A 24 13.26 -5.63 -0.23
CA GLN A 24 13.32 -6.86 0.57
C GLN A 24 12.97 -6.61 2.04
N TRP A 25 13.43 -5.50 2.60
CA TRP A 25 13.06 -5.07 3.94
C TRP A 25 11.56 -4.81 4.04
N LEU A 26 10.96 -4.12 3.07
CA LEU A 26 9.52 -3.87 3.02
C LEU A 26 8.72 -5.17 3.00
N LEU A 27 9.10 -6.14 2.16
CA LEU A 27 8.44 -7.46 2.12
C LEU A 27 8.58 -8.23 3.43
N SER A 28 9.72 -8.09 4.12
CA SER A 28 9.95 -8.74 5.42
C SER A 28 9.02 -8.25 6.52
N LEU A 29 8.51 -7.00 6.43
CA LEU A 29 7.52 -6.47 7.37
C LEU A 29 6.22 -7.29 7.31
N PHE A 30 5.87 -7.76 6.11
CA PHE A 30 4.68 -8.60 5.88
C PHE A 30 4.97 -10.10 5.97
N LYS A 31 6.17 -10.49 6.43
CA LYS A 31 6.60 -11.91 6.54
C LYS A 31 6.55 -12.68 5.21
N VAL A 32 6.71 -11.99 4.09
CA VAL A 32 6.72 -12.58 2.74
C VAL A 32 8.07 -12.38 2.04
N THR A 33 8.34 -13.21 1.03
CA THR A 33 9.59 -13.14 0.26
C THR A 33 9.40 -12.52 -1.12
N GLN A 34 8.24 -12.74 -1.73
CA GLN A 34 7.88 -12.20 -3.03
C GLN A 34 6.64 -11.30 -2.90
N PHE A 35 6.55 -10.31 -3.77
CA PHE A 35 5.37 -9.45 -3.81
C PHE A 35 4.11 -10.23 -4.20
N ASP A 36 4.24 -11.28 -5.03
CA ASP A 36 3.11 -12.13 -5.38
C ASP A 36 2.50 -12.83 -4.16
N ASP A 37 3.32 -13.21 -3.16
CA ASP A 37 2.84 -13.82 -1.92
C ASP A 37 2.01 -12.83 -1.09
N LEU A 38 2.38 -11.54 -1.12
CA LEU A 38 1.60 -10.47 -0.48
C LEU A 38 0.25 -10.28 -1.17
N VAL A 39 0.23 -10.38 -2.51
CA VAL A 39 -0.96 -10.06 -3.32
C VAL A 39 -1.87 -11.27 -3.51
N ALA A 40 -1.37 -12.50 -3.36
CA ALA A 40 -2.13 -13.72 -3.56
C ALA A 40 -3.48 -13.75 -2.80
N PRO A 41 -3.58 -13.34 -1.53
CA PRO A 41 -4.86 -13.26 -0.83
C PRO A 41 -5.83 -12.25 -1.46
N PHE A 42 -5.31 -11.17 -2.04
CA PHE A 42 -6.10 -10.08 -2.62
C PHE A 42 -6.50 -10.31 -4.09
N ARG A 43 -5.93 -11.30 -4.78
CA ARG A 43 -6.24 -11.58 -6.20
C ARG A 43 -7.61 -12.20 -6.41
N SER A 44 -8.25 -12.70 -5.36
CA SER A 44 -9.64 -13.13 -5.47
C SER A 44 -10.50 -11.86 -5.62
N GLY A 45 -11.28 -11.76 -6.71
CA GLY A 45 -12.18 -10.62 -6.95
C GLY A 45 -13.27 -10.45 -5.88
N ALA A 46 -13.28 -11.29 -4.84
CA ALA A 46 -14.12 -11.18 -3.66
C ALA A 46 -13.72 -10.02 -2.72
N HIS A 47 -12.56 -9.37 -2.95
CA HIS A 47 -12.09 -8.25 -2.13
C HIS A 47 -12.32 -6.87 -2.74
N ASP A 48 -12.95 -6.82 -3.92
CA ASP A 48 -13.33 -5.57 -4.57
C ASP A 48 -14.66 -5.06 -4.03
N GLY A 49 -14.74 -3.74 -3.80
CA GLY A 49 -15.95 -3.07 -3.35
C GLY A 49 -16.01 -2.82 -1.85
N LEU A 50 -17.21 -2.47 -1.40
CA LEU A 50 -17.54 -2.09 -0.03
C LEU A 50 -18.61 -3.03 0.50
N ASP A 51 -18.53 -3.33 1.79
CA ASP A 51 -19.59 -4.03 2.51
C ASP A 51 -20.74 -3.08 2.89
N GLU A 52 -21.73 -3.63 3.61
CA GLU A 52 -22.93 -2.91 4.06
C GLU A 52 -22.62 -1.71 4.97
N ASN A 53 -21.43 -1.65 5.57
CA ASN A 53 -21.00 -0.59 6.48
C ASN A 53 -20.08 0.44 5.81
N ASN A 54 -19.92 0.39 4.48
CA ASN A 54 -18.93 1.17 3.75
C ASN A 54 -17.49 0.89 4.21
N ILE A 55 -17.17 -0.36 4.52
CA ILE A 55 -15.80 -0.80 4.78
C ILE A 55 -15.33 -1.62 3.58
N HIS A 56 -14.09 -1.40 3.12
CA HIS A 56 -13.60 -2.18 1.97
C HIS A 56 -13.43 -3.66 2.33
N HIS A 57 -13.80 -4.55 1.42
CA HIS A 57 -13.52 -5.99 1.61
C HIS A 57 -12.02 -6.29 1.74
N LEU A 58 -11.18 -5.41 1.18
CA LEU A 58 -9.74 -5.38 1.39
C LEU A 58 -9.34 -5.19 2.87
N HIS A 59 -10.04 -4.36 3.63
CA HIS A 59 -9.78 -4.14 5.06
C HIS A 59 -9.90 -5.46 5.84
N HIS A 60 -10.95 -6.24 5.57
CA HIS A 60 -11.17 -7.54 6.21
C HIS A 60 -10.05 -8.54 5.89
N ALA A 61 -9.56 -8.54 4.65
CA ALA A 61 -8.43 -9.37 4.25
C ALA A 61 -7.11 -8.89 4.90
N LEU A 62 -6.90 -7.57 5.00
CA LEU A 62 -5.72 -6.99 5.65
C LEU A 62 -5.68 -7.27 7.15
N LYS A 63 -6.84 -7.28 7.83
CA LYS A 63 -6.93 -7.62 9.25
C LYS A 63 -6.34 -9.00 9.53
N GLY A 64 -6.57 -9.99 8.66
CA GLY A 64 -6.00 -11.34 8.81
C GLY A 64 -4.46 -11.38 8.68
N ILE A 65 -3.87 -10.47 7.89
CA ILE A 65 -2.43 -10.41 7.63
C ILE A 65 -1.71 -9.53 8.65
N ILE A 66 -2.29 -8.38 8.97
CA ILE A 66 -1.64 -7.31 9.73
C ILE A 66 -1.79 -7.47 11.24
N VAL A 67 -2.85 -8.11 11.74
CA VAL A 67 -3.03 -8.32 13.19
C VAL A 67 -1.87 -9.14 13.80
N ASN A 68 -1.14 -9.91 12.98
CA ASN A 68 0.05 -10.64 13.41
C ASN A 68 1.36 -9.82 13.36
N ALA A 69 1.32 -8.56 12.93
CA ALA A 69 2.50 -7.73 12.69
C ALA A 69 2.86 -6.79 13.87
N ASP A 70 2.16 -6.87 15.02
CA ASP A 70 2.36 -6.09 16.27
C ASP A 70 2.37 -4.55 16.16
N GLN A 71 2.42 -3.98 14.96
CA GLN A 71 2.68 -2.55 14.74
C GLN A 71 1.45 -1.74 14.31
N LEU A 72 0.36 -2.38 13.90
CA LEU A 72 -0.85 -1.69 13.44
C LEU A 72 -2.08 -2.19 14.20
N SER A 73 -2.73 -1.29 14.94
CA SER A 73 -4.00 -1.59 15.59
C SER A 73 -5.13 -1.71 14.57
N GLU A 74 -6.15 -2.48 14.92
CA GLU A 74 -7.36 -2.61 14.09
C GLU A 74 -8.07 -1.25 13.90
N GLU A 75 -8.12 -0.44 14.94
CA GLU A 75 -8.73 0.89 14.91
C GLU A 75 -8.03 1.81 13.89
N LEU A 76 -6.69 1.81 13.88
CA LEU A 76 -5.92 2.63 12.94
C LEU A 76 -6.06 2.12 11.51
N LEU A 77 -6.13 0.79 11.32
CA LEU A 77 -6.40 0.20 10.02
C LEU A 77 -7.79 0.58 9.48
N LEU A 78 -8.79 0.63 10.35
CA LEU A 78 -10.14 1.06 10.00
C LEU A 78 -10.18 2.56 9.67
N GLU A 79 -9.46 3.39 10.42
CA GLU A 79 -9.34 4.82 10.14
C GLU A 79 -8.75 5.07 8.74
N TYR A 80 -7.72 4.32 8.35
CA TYR A 80 -7.16 4.43 7.00
C TYR A 80 -8.16 4.03 5.91
N ASP A 81 -8.92 2.97 6.13
CA ASP A 81 -9.97 2.53 5.21
C ASP A 81 -11.02 3.62 4.99
N GLN A 82 -11.55 4.19 6.08
CA GLN A 82 -12.58 5.23 6.02
C GLN A 82 -12.08 6.53 5.39
N ASN A 83 -10.79 6.87 5.59
CA ASN A 83 -10.18 7.99 4.88
C ASN A 83 -10.15 7.77 3.37
N ILE A 84 -9.85 6.55 2.90
CA ILE A 84 -9.88 6.21 1.47
C ILE A 84 -11.30 6.41 0.93
N VAL A 85 -12.32 5.82 1.56
CA VAL A 85 -13.74 5.97 1.17
C VAL A 85 -14.13 7.44 1.02
N LYS A 86 -13.80 8.26 2.03
CA LYS A 86 -14.07 9.71 2.05
C LYS A 86 -13.39 10.48 0.91
N HIS A 87 -12.25 10.00 0.42
CA HIS A 87 -11.48 10.63 -0.65
C HIS A 87 -11.82 10.10 -2.04
N THR A 88 -12.31 8.87 -2.16
CA THR A 88 -12.62 8.24 -3.46
C THR A 88 -14.08 8.34 -3.87
N GLN A 89 -15.01 8.55 -2.94
CA GLN A 89 -16.45 8.69 -3.24
C GLN A 89 -16.93 10.15 -3.43
N ARG A 90 -16.01 11.08 -3.70
CA ARG A 90 -16.35 12.49 -3.97
C ARG A 90 -16.65 12.76 -5.44
#